data_AF-A0A7S3PBJ8-F1
#
_entry.id   AF-A0A7S3PBJ8-F1
#
_cell.length_a   1.000
_cell.length_b   1.000
_cell.length_c   1.000
_cell.angle_alpha   90.00
_cell.angle_beta   90.00
_cell.angle_gamma   90.00
#
_symmetry.space_group_name_H-M   'P 1'
#
loop_
_entity.id
_entity.type
_entity.pdbx_description
1 polymer ?
#
loop_
_entity_poly.entity_id
_entity_poly.type
_entity_poly.pdbx_seq_one_letter_code
_entity_poly.pdbx_strand_id
1 'polypeptide(L)'
;FMQNAPQGTFTTNFVQKLDEEARHAAFMIAEMKKNGLTRFDAKKAAEDAHCEEVYRNSGRGGSFLKKCTPGYYNREGQITTDKTLNSIYLHPIAFFQILADLREDGKCFEDYDVE
;
A
#
# COMPACT_ATOMS: atom_id res chain seq x y z
N PHE A 1 8.70 6.52 4.02
CA PHE A 1 7.32 6.66 3.49
C PHE A 1 7.35 6.74 1.97
N MET A 2 6.37 6.14 1.30
CA MET A 2 6.20 6.21 -0.16
C MET A 2 4.70 6.31 -0.48
N GLN A 3 4.29 7.29 -1.30
CA GLN A 3 2.87 7.51 -1.65
C GLN A 3 2.50 7.06 -3.07
N ASN A 4 3.48 6.61 -3.85
CA ASN A 4 3.23 6.10 -5.21
C ASN A 4 4.24 5.01 -5.57
N ALA A 5 4.39 4.06 -4.66
CA ALA A 5 5.20 2.87 -4.83
C ALA A 5 4.33 1.65 -5.16
N PRO A 6 4.93 0.56 -5.68
CA PRO A 6 4.30 -0.75 -5.70
C PRO A 6 3.79 -1.13 -4.30
N GLN A 7 2.78 -2.00 -4.27
CA GLN A 7 2.19 -2.57 -3.05
C GLN A 7 1.40 -1.60 -2.15
N GLY A 8 1.35 -0.30 -2.49
CA GLY A 8 0.26 0.58 -2.06
C GLY A 8 -1.03 0.28 -2.84
N THR A 9 -2.06 1.12 -2.70
CA THR A 9 -3.31 0.96 -3.45
C THR A 9 -3.46 1.94 -4.63
N PHE A 10 -4.50 1.76 -5.44
CA PHE A 10 -4.83 2.64 -6.55
C PHE A 10 -6.35 2.83 -6.65
N THR A 11 -6.77 4.06 -6.92
CA THR A 11 -8.17 4.43 -7.12
C THR A 11 -8.31 5.29 -8.36
N THR A 12 -9.54 5.42 -8.87
CA THR A 12 -9.85 6.37 -9.95
C THR A 12 -9.61 7.83 -9.52
N ASN A 13 -9.85 8.16 -8.25
CA ASN A 13 -9.50 9.45 -7.67
C ASN A 13 -8.11 9.39 -7.00
N PHE A 14 -7.07 9.61 -7.80
CA PHE A 14 -5.69 9.55 -7.35
C PHE A 14 -5.38 10.51 -6.19
N VAL A 15 -6.03 11.69 -6.15
CA VAL A 15 -5.79 12.70 -5.11
C VAL A 15 -6.32 12.24 -3.74
N GLN A 16 -7.45 11.52 -3.71
CA GLN A 16 -7.94 10.91 -2.48
C GLN A 16 -6.93 9.93 -1.89
N LYS A 17 -6.35 9.08 -2.74
CA LYS A 17 -5.33 8.11 -2.31
C LYS A 17 -4.12 8.82 -1.72
N LEU A 18 -3.63 9.87 -2.38
CA LEU A 18 -2.52 10.67 -1.88
C LEU A 18 -2.84 11.32 -0.53
N ASP A 19 -4.05 11.84 -0.34
CA ASP A 19 -4.49 12.45 0.92
C ASP A 19 -4.53 11.42 2.07
N GLU A 20 -5.11 10.24 1.84
CA GLU A 20 -5.18 9.18 2.86
C GLU A 20 -3.77 8.72 3.31
N GLU A 21 -2.85 8.52 2.36
CA GLU A 21 -1.47 8.15 2.66
C GLU A 21 -0.69 9.30 3.33
N ALA A 22 -0.90 10.55 2.90
CA ALA A 22 -0.27 11.72 3.50
C ALA A 22 -0.69 11.90 4.96
N ARG A 23 -2.00 11.79 5.23
CA ARG A 23 -2.57 11.87 6.58
C ARG A 23 -2.01 10.77 7.48
N HIS A 24 -1.87 9.55 6.97
CA HIS A 24 -1.27 8.46 7.73
C HIS A 24 0.21 8.72 8.05
N ALA A 25 1.02 9.12 7.05
CA ALA A 25 2.42 9.45 7.28
C ALA A 25 2.60 10.62 8.28
N ALA A 26 1.80 11.68 8.14
CA ALA A 26 1.81 12.81 9.06
C ALA A 26 1.43 12.41 10.49
N PHE A 27 0.43 11.53 10.64
CA PHE A 27 0.03 10.99 11.94
C PHE A 27 1.17 10.21 12.61
N MET A 28 1.83 9.30 11.88
CA MET A 28 2.97 8.55 12.40
C MET A 28 4.09 9.49 12.86
N ILE A 29 4.44 10.51 12.06
CA ILE A 29 5.46 11.50 12.43
C ILE A 29 5.05 12.29 13.68
N ALA A 30 3.77 12.64 13.83
CA ALA A 30 3.26 13.32 15.01
C ALA A 30 3.36 12.44 16.27
N GLU A 31 2.99 11.15 16.17
CA GLU A 31 3.12 10.20 17.27
C GLU A 31 4.59 9.93 17.61
N MET A 32 5.51 9.90 16.64
CA MET A 32 6.95 9.84 16.94
C MET A 32 7.38 11.01 17.82
N LYS A 33 7.04 12.25 17.40
CA LYS A 33 7.41 13.47 18.14
C LYS A 33 6.82 13.48 19.55
N LYS A 34 5.57 13.06 19.69
CA LYS A 34 4.85 13.01 20.97
C LYS A 34 5.46 11.99 21.93
N ASN A 35 5.91 10.84 21.43
CA ASN A 35 6.46 9.76 22.24
C ASN A 35 8.00 9.80 22.33
N GLY A 36 8.65 10.80 21.73
CA GLY A 36 10.11 10.93 21.73
C GLY A 36 10.84 9.88 20.89
N LEU A 37 10.14 9.23 19.95
CA LEU A 37 10.74 8.25 19.04
C LEU A 37 11.58 8.96 17.99
N THR A 38 12.77 8.42 17.73
CA THR A 38 13.73 8.93 16.76
C THR A 38 13.78 8.07 15.50
N ARG A 39 13.37 6.81 15.60
CA ARG A 39 13.38 5.85 14.52
C ARG A 39 12.23 4.86 14.63
N PHE A 40 11.74 4.42 13.48
CA PHE A 40 10.94 3.21 13.36
C PHE A 40 11.29 2.51 12.04
N ASP A 41 11.22 1.19 12.01
CA ASP A 41 11.42 0.38 10.82
C ASP A 41 10.43 -0.78 10.80
N ALA A 42 9.99 -1.21 9.61
CA ALA A 42 9.00 -2.27 9.51
C ALA A 42 9.61 -3.60 9.97
N LYS A 43 8.91 -4.34 10.84
CA LYS A 43 9.34 -5.69 11.21
C LYS A 43 9.37 -6.56 9.96
N LYS A 44 10.40 -7.40 9.82
CA LYS A 44 10.53 -8.32 8.67
C LYS A 44 9.27 -9.17 8.47
N ALA A 45 8.69 -9.66 9.56
CA ALA A 45 7.47 -10.48 9.53
C ALA A 45 6.24 -9.72 9.01
N ALA A 46 6.11 -8.42 9.35
CA ALA A 46 5.02 -7.58 8.86
C ALA A 46 5.19 -7.27 7.36
N GLU A 47 6.42 -6.96 6.93
CA GLU A 47 6.73 -6.80 5.51
C GLU A 47 6.43 -8.07 4.70
N ASP A 48 6.85 -9.25 5.20
CA ASP A 48 6.60 -10.53 4.55
C ASP A 48 5.10 -10.85 4.46
N ALA A 49 4.34 -10.58 5.52
CA ALA A 49 2.89 -10.76 5.53
C ALA A 49 2.19 -9.87 4.49
N HIS A 50 2.59 -8.59 4.40
CA HIS A 50 2.08 -7.67 3.39
C HIS A 50 2.44 -8.10 1.96
N CYS A 51 3.70 -8.47 1.74
CA CYS A 51 4.19 -8.98 0.46
C CYS A 51 3.42 -10.23 0.01
N GLU A 52 3.19 -11.17 0.92
CA GLU A 52 2.43 -12.40 0.64
C GLU A 52 0.97 -12.09 0.31
N GLU A 53 0.33 -11.16 1.02
CA GLU A 53 -1.04 -10.74 0.71
C GLU A 53 -1.15 -10.13 -0.69
N VAL A 54 -0.23 -9.23 -1.04
CA VAL A 54 -0.18 -8.62 -2.37
C VAL A 54 0.12 -9.66 -3.44
N TYR A 55 1.11 -10.54 -3.22
CA TYR A 55 1.46 -11.62 -4.13
C TYR A 55 0.27 -12.53 -4.38
N ARG A 56 -0.38 -13.03 -3.31
CA ARG A 56 -1.56 -13.89 -3.38
C ARG A 56 -2.71 -13.27 -4.17
N ASN A 57 -2.87 -11.95 -4.13
CA ASN A 57 -3.93 -11.26 -4.85
C ASN A 57 -3.52 -10.71 -6.24
N SER A 58 -2.22 -10.67 -6.54
CA SER A 58 -1.68 -10.19 -7.82
C SER A 58 -2.12 -11.02 -9.04
N GLY A 59 -1.91 -10.48 -10.24
CA GLY A 59 -2.25 -11.10 -11.53
C GLY A 59 -3.75 -11.10 -11.87
N ARG A 60 -4.61 -10.78 -10.90
CA ARG A 60 -6.06 -10.61 -11.13
C ARG A 60 -6.32 -9.48 -12.12
N GLY A 61 -7.27 -9.70 -13.03
CA GLY A 61 -7.60 -8.73 -14.08
C GLY A 61 -6.62 -8.70 -15.27
N GLY A 62 -5.49 -9.42 -15.22
CA GLY A 62 -4.51 -9.44 -16.31
C GLY A 62 -5.10 -9.89 -17.66
N SER A 63 -5.91 -10.95 -17.66
CA SER A 63 -6.59 -11.43 -18.89
C SER A 63 -7.62 -10.44 -19.44
N PHE A 64 -8.23 -9.62 -18.58
CA PHE A 64 -9.13 -8.55 -19.00
C PHE A 64 -8.34 -7.40 -19.63
N LEU A 65 -7.31 -6.92 -18.94
CA LEU A 65 -6.46 -5.83 -19.41
C LEU A 65 -5.72 -6.17 -20.71
N LYS A 66 -5.44 -7.47 -20.97
CA LYS A 66 -4.80 -7.95 -22.21
C LYS A 66 -5.70 -7.78 -23.45
N LYS A 67 -7.02 -7.71 -23.24
CA LYS A 67 -8.00 -7.47 -24.33
C LYS A 67 -8.22 -5.98 -24.58
N CYS A 68 -7.77 -5.10 -23.69
CA CYS A 68 -7.86 -3.66 -23.88
C CYS A 68 -6.89 -3.20 -24.97
N THR A 69 -7.21 -2.08 -25.61
CA THR A 69 -6.30 -1.38 -26.52
C THR A 69 -4.96 -1.12 -25.82
N PRO A 70 -3.81 -1.34 -26.47
CA PRO A 70 -2.49 -1.02 -25.91
C PRO A 70 -2.40 0.41 -25.37
N GLY A 71 -1.81 0.57 -24.19
CA GLY A 71 -1.51 1.85 -23.57
C GLY A 71 -0.80 1.71 -22.22
N TYR A 72 -0.56 2.82 -21.53
CA TYR A 72 0.24 2.84 -20.30
C TYR A 72 -0.30 1.94 -19.18
N TYR A 73 -1.63 1.86 -19.02
CA TYR A 73 -2.30 1.05 -18.00
C TYR A 73 -2.06 -0.45 -18.16
N ASN A 74 -1.74 -0.90 -19.38
CA ASN A 74 -1.54 -2.31 -19.69
C ASN A 74 -0.16 -2.58 -20.31
N ARG A 75 0.79 -1.65 -20.14
CA ARG A 75 2.16 -1.74 -20.67
C ARG A 75 2.20 -2.04 -22.16
N GLU A 76 1.41 -1.33 -22.96
CA GLU A 76 1.31 -1.58 -24.41
C GLU A 76 0.92 -3.04 -24.75
N GLY A 77 0.08 -3.65 -23.90
CA GLY A 77 -0.33 -5.05 -24.00
C GLY A 77 0.65 -6.07 -23.39
N GLN A 78 1.79 -5.65 -22.86
CA GLN A 78 2.81 -6.51 -22.22
C GLN A 78 2.49 -6.80 -20.75
N ILE A 79 1.36 -7.48 -20.51
CA ILE A 79 0.86 -7.74 -19.16
C ILE A 79 1.38 -9.07 -18.62
N THR A 80 1.90 -9.03 -17.39
CA THR A 80 2.15 -10.22 -16.59
C THR A 80 0.83 -10.75 -16.03
N THR A 81 0.43 -11.96 -16.43
CA THR A 81 -0.74 -12.65 -15.88
C THR A 81 -0.40 -13.51 -14.66
N ASP A 82 0.87 -13.82 -14.47
CA ASP A 82 1.37 -14.58 -13.34
C ASP A 82 1.41 -13.73 -12.06
N LYS A 83 1.58 -14.42 -10.94
CA LYS A 83 1.72 -13.78 -9.63
C LYS A 83 3.01 -12.95 -9.59
N THR A 84 2.95 -11.76 -9.00
CA THR A 84 4.07 -10.83 -8.92
C THR A 84 3.98 -9.91 -7.70
N LEU A 85 5.13 -9.54 -7.13
CA LEU A 85 5.25 -8.51 -6.09
C LEU A 85 5.20 -7.08 -6.64
N ASN A 86 5.31 -6.93 -7.97
CA ASN A 86 5.11 -5.65 -8.65
C ASN A 86 3.62 -5.44 -8.96
N SER A 87 2.82 -5.38 -7.90
CA SER A 87 1.37 -5.23 -7.96
C SER A 87 0.88 -4.22 -6.93
N ILE A 88 -0.42 -3.95 -6.92
CA ILE A 88 -1.07 -3.06 -5.96
C ILE A 88 -1.88 -3.88 -4.95
N TYR A 89 -2.18 -3.28 -3.81
CA TYR A 89 -3.25 -3.73 -2.94
C TYR A 89 -4.62 -3.47 -3.59
N LEU A 90 -5.32 -4.53 -3.97
CA LEU A 90 -6.50 -4.51 -4.85
C LEU A 90 -7.76 -3.83 -4.26
N HIS A 91 -7.85 -3.71 -2.93
CA HIS A 91 -9.05 -3.23 -2.25
C HIS A 91 -8.78 -1.87 -1.61
N PRO A 92 -8.86 -0.74 -2.36
CA PRO A 92 -8.49 0.57 -1.86
C PRO A 92 -9.33 1.03 -0.67
N ILE A 93 -10.64 0.73 -0.64
CA ILE A 93 -11.49 1.10 0.50
C ILE A 93 -11.04 0.36 1.76
N ALA A 94 -10.75 -0.94 1.66
CA ALA A 94 -10.24 -1.72 2.78
C ALA A 94 -8.85 -1.23 3.23
N PHE A 95 -7.99 -0.87 2.28
CA PHE A 95 -6.69 -0.27 2.56
C PHE A 95 -6.82 1.05 3.34
N PHE A 96 -7.71 1.94 2.91
CA PHE A 96 -7.97 3.19 3.63
C PHE A 96 -8.56 2.94 5.01
N GLN A 97 -9.41 1.93 5.17
CA GLN A 97 -9.95 1.54 6.48
C GLN A 97 -8.84 1.06 7.41
N ILE A 98 -7.92 0.21 6.94
CA ILE A 98 -6.74 -0.22 7.73
C ILE A 98 -5.95 1.00 8.20
N LEU A 99 -5.66 1.96 7.31
CA LEU A 99 -4.94 3.18 7.69
C LEU A 99 -5.72 4.05 8.68
N ALA A 100 -7.04 4.08 8.61
CA ALA A 100 -7.89 4.80 9.55
C ALA A 100 -7.90 4.12 10.92
N ASP A 101 -8.14 2.82 10.96
CA ASP A 101 -8.20 2.01 12.19
C ASP A 101 -6.87 2.09 12.96
N LEU A 102 -5.72 1.99 12.26
CA LEU A 102 -4.40 2.14 12.89
C LEU A 102 -4.21 3.50 13.57
N ARG A 103 -4.78 4.57 13.00
CA ARG A 103 -4.73 5.91 13.60
C ARG A 103 -5.70 6.04 14.77
N GLU A 104 -6.92 5.56 14.61
CA GLU A 104 -7.99 5.65 15.62
C GLU A 104 -7.66 4.83 16.87
N ASP A 105 -7.09 3.64 16.70
CA ASP A 105 -6.69 2.75 17.78
C ASP A 105 -5.32 3.12 18.39
N GLY A 106 -4.57 4.04 17.78
CA GLY A 106 -3.20 4.37 18.21
C GLY A 106 -2.20 3.21 18.05
N LYS A 107 -2.46 2.29 17.10
CA LYS A 107 -1.65 1.07 16.85
C LYS A 107 -0.66 1.21 15.69
N CYS A 108 -0.41 2.44 15.23
CA CYS A 108 0.43 2.72 14.07
C CYS A 108 1.89 2.23 14.16
N PHE A 109 2.37 1.79 15.34
CA PHE A 109 3.71 1.22 15.52
C PHE A 109 3.73 -0.26 15.94
N GLU A 110 2.59 -0.96 16.00
CA GLU A 110 2.51 -2.35 16.45
C GLU A 110 3.40 -3.29 15.62
N ASP A 111 3.43 -3.07 14.30
CA ASP A 111 4.20 -3.83 13.32
C ASP A 111 5.59 -3.25 13.02
N TYR A 112 6.06 -2.32 13.84
CA TYR A 112 7.34 -1.63 13.66
C TYR A 112 8.27 -1.87 14.84
N ASP A 113 9.56 -1.97 14.55
CA ASP A 113 10.61 -1.82 15.54
C ASP A 113 10.84 -0.32 15.76
N VAL A 114 10.75 0.16 17.00
CA VAL A 114 10.84 1.59 17.36
C VAL A 114 12.00 1.87 18.30
N GLU A 115 12.62 3.04 18.16
CA GLU A 115 13.73 3.54 18.98
C GLU A 115 13.58 5.04 19.27
#